data_AF-A0A3N1UTF4-F1
#
_entry.id   AF-A0A3N1UTF4-F1
#
_cell.length_a   1.000
_cell.length_b   1.000
_cell.length_c   1.000
_cell.angle_alpha   90.00
_cell.angle_beta   90.00
_cell.angle_gamma   90.00
#
_symmetry.space_group_name_H-M   'P 1'
#
loop_
_entity.id
_entity.type
_entity.pdbx_description
1 polymer ?
#
loop_
_entity_poly.entity_id
_entity_poly.type
_entity_poly.pdbx_seq_one_letter_code
_entity_poly.pdbx_strand_id
1 'polypeptide(L)'
;MTPVSLPLPALPAKATWHDTGTGVFRWAARADGRWWVLRLNHFPEHPLYTLFVDARALGDIDDVPDTWRLSDRPAHPVLNASERAEVLGLMAGLGPYGAEAGTPCDGDWCTCDMLTDEYAAEPRPAGNTDGAPG
;
A
#
# COMPACT_ATOMS: atom_id res chain seq x y z
N MET A 1 -15.61 15.83 -8.51
CA MET A 1 -14.51 15.51 -9.44
C MET A 1 -14.46 14.00 -9.57
N THR A 2 -14.60 13.45 -10.77
CA THR A 2 -14.52 12.01 -10.99
C THR A 2 -13.07 11.57 -10.77
N PRO A 3 -12.78 10.54 -9.95
CA PRO A 3 -11.42 10.01 -9.88
C PRO A 3 -11.03 9.57 -11.30
N VAL A 4 -9.93 10.12 -11.79
CA VAL A 4 -9.39 9.70 -13.09
C VAL A 4 -8.78 8.33 -12.85
N SER A 5 -9.52 7.27 -13.16
CA SER A 5 -8.96 5.93 -13.28
C SER A 5 -7.93 5.95 -14.41
N LEU A 6 -6.66 6.15 -14.04
CA LEU A 6 -5.56 6.07 -14.99
C LEU A 6 -5.43 4.62 -15.44
N PRO A 7 -5.15 4.37 -16.73
CA PRO A 7 -4.82 3.03 -17.18
C PRO A 7 -3.57 2.58 -16.44
N LEU A 8 -3.73 1.57 -15.59
CA LEU A 8 -2.63 1.10 -14.77
C LEU A 8 -1.54 0.49 -15.65
N PRO A 9 -0.29 0.90 -15.47
CA PRO A 9 0.81 0.31 -16.20
C PRO A 9 0.93 -1.18 -15.81
N ALA A 10 1.15 -2.03 -16.81
CA ALA A 10 1.40 -3.44 -16.57
C ALA A 10 2.70 -3.60 -15.77
N LEU A 11 2.68 -4.45 -14.74
CA LEU A 11 3.90 -4.81 -14.03
C LEU A 11 4.79 -5.59 -15.01
N PRO A 12 6.10 -5.31 -15.10
CA PRO A 12 7.01 -6.09 -15.91
C PRO A 12 6.93 -7.58 -15.52
N ALA A 13 7.02 -8.50 -16.49
CA ALA A 13 6.78 -9.93 -16.26
C ALA A 13 7.72 -10.60 -15.24
N LYS A 14 8.82 -9.94 -14.85
CA LYS A 14 9.77 -10.41 -13.83
C LYS A 14 9.57 -9.76 -12.46
N ALA A 15 8.80 -8.69 -12.38
CA ALA A 15 8.51 -8.04 -11.11
C ALA A 15 7.48 -8.90 -10.36
N THR A 16 7.75 -9.10 -9.07
CA THR A 16 6.85 -9.82 -8.16
C THR A 16 6.49 -8.87 -7.04
N TRP A 17 5.25 -8.93 -6.57
CA TRP A 17 4.84 -8.20 -5.39
C TRP A 17 5.31 -8.92 -4.13
N HIS A 18 5.76 -8.14 -3.16
CA HIS A 18 6.24 -8.61 -1.87
C HIS A 18 5.43 -7.98 -0.75
N ASP A 19 5.21 -8.75 0.31
CA ASP A 19 4.68 -8.22 1.57
C ASP A 19 5.76 -7.37 2.24
N THR A 20 5.43 -6.13 2.60
CA THR A 20 6.35 -5.26 3.36
C THR A 20 6.32 -5.55 4.87
N GLY A 21 5.33 -6.34 5.31
CA GLY A 21 5.04 -6.62 6.70
C GLY A 21 4.16 -5.57 7.38
N THR A 22 3.73 -4.50 6.69
CA THR A 22 2.93 -3.43 7.31
C THR A 22 1.48 -3.42 6.86
N GLY A 23 0.62 -2.76 7.64
CA GLY A 23 -0.79 -2.58 7.31
C GLY A 23 -1.03 -1.50 6.24
N VAL A 24 -0.24 -0.42 6.28
CA VAL A 24 -0.43 0.75 5.42
C VAL A 24 0.20 0.55 4.05
N PHE A 25 1.51 0.35 3.97
CA PHE A 25 2.23 0.14 2.70
C PHE A 25 2.29 -1.35 2.38
N ARG A 26 1.15 -1.95 2.09
CA ARG A 26 0.95 -3.40 2.12
C ARG A 26 1.86 -4.18 1.18
N TRP A 27 2.01 -3.70 -0.06
CA TRP A 27 2.71 -4.44 -1.11
C TRP A 27 3.78 -3.56 -1.75
N ALA A 28 4.94 -4.16 -2.05
CA ALA A 28 5.99 -3.50 -2.81
C ALA A 28 6.55 -4.41 -3.90
N ALA A 29 6.88 -3.85 -5.05
CA ALA A 29 7.53 -4.55 -6.15
C ALA A 29 8.66 -3.71 -6.71
N ARG A 30 9.78 -4.36 -7.08
CA ARG A 30 10.84 -3.71 -7.84
C ARG A 30 10.58 -3.94 -9.33
N ALA A 31 10.25 -2.88 -10.04
CA ALA A 31 9.95 -2.90 -11.48
C ALA A 31 10.81 -1.85 -12.20
N ASP A 32 11.58 -2.29 -13.19
CA ASP A 32 12.50 -1.45 -13.98
C ASP A 32 13.43 -0.57 -13.11
N GLY A 33 13.91 -1.13 -11.99
CA GLY A 33 14.81 -0.44 -11.07
C GLY A 33 14.14 0.58 -10.14
N ARG A 34 12.81 0.69 -10.18
CA ARG A 34 12.01 1.57 -9.31
C ARG A 34 11.20 0.78 -8.30
N TRP A 35 10.93 1.39 -7.16
CA TRP A 35 9.99 0.85 -6.18
C TRP A 35 8.57 1.23 -6.54
N TRP A 36 7.74 0.22 -6.68
CA TRP A 36 6.29 0.35 -6.79
C TRP A 36 5.72 -0.07 -5.46
N VAL A 37 4.92 0.80 -4.85
CA VAL A 37 4.36 0.56 -3.52
C VAL A 37 2.87 0.79 -3.56
N LEU A 38 2.12 -0.17 -3.01
CA LEU A 38 0.68 -0.04 -2.82
C LEU A 38 0.40 0.28 -1.36
N ARG A 39 -0.23 1.42 -1.16
CA ARG A 39 -0.90 1.72 0.10
C ARG A 39 -2.28 1.08 0.10
N LEU A 40 -2.66 0.46 1.21
CA LEU A 40 -4.02 0.03 1.48
C LEU A 40 -4.83 1.18 2.08
N ASN A 41 -5.95 1.52 1.45
CA ASN A 41 -6.85 2.55 1.89
C ASN A 41 -7.97 1.90 2.72
N HIS A 42 -8.14 2.32 3.97
CA HIS A 42 -9.08 1.70 4.92
C HIS A 42 -10.46 2.38 4.98
N PHE A 43 -10.77 3.24 4.02
CA PHE A 43 -12.02 3.99 3.99
C PHE A 43 -12.99 3.40 2.96
N PRO A 44 -14.23 3.04 3.34
CA PRO A 44 -15.16 2.33 2.48
C PRO A 44 -15.66 3.13 1.28
N GLU A 45 -15.53 4.46 1.34
CA GLU A 45 -15.88 5.37 0.24
C GLU A 45 -14.70 5.69 -0.70
N HIS A 46 -13.51 5.14 -0.42
CA HIS A 46 -12.29 5.35 -1.22
C HIS A 46 -11.88 4.09 -1.97
N PRO A 47 -11.17 4.25 -3.10
CA PRO A 47 -10.57 3.11 -3.79
C PRO A 47 -9.61 2.35 -2.88
N LEU A 48 -9.57 1.02 -3.03
CA LEU A 48 -8.88 0.13 -2.08
C LEU A 48 -7.37 0.39 -1.98
N TYR A 49 -6.74 0.87 -3.06
CA TYR A 49 -5.30 1.13 -3.09
C TYR A 49 -4.94 2.52 -3.59
N THR A 50 -3.77 3.01 -3.18
CA THR A 50 -3.05 4.10 -3.85
C THR A 50 -1.70 3.59 -4.32
N LEU A 51 -1.36 3.81 -5.60
CA LEU A 51 -0.07 3.40 -6.17
C LEU A 51 0.94 4.54 -6.11
N PHE A 52 2.14 4.20 -5.61
CA PHE A 52 3.32 5.03 -5.63
C PHE A 52 4.41 4.39 -6.48
N VAL A 53 5.16 5.22 -7.22
CA VAL A 53 6.41 4.83 -7.88
C VAL A 53 7.51 5.77 -7.43
N ASP A 54 8.53 5.24 -6.75
CA ASP A 54 9.62 6.00 -6.12
C ASP A 54 9.09 7.19 -5.30
N ALA A 55 8.18 6.92 -4.34
CA ALA A 55 7.50 7.91 -3.49
C ALA A 55 6.56 8.90 -4.21
N ARG A 56 6.44 8.83 -5.55
CA ARG A 56 5.49 9.66 -6.29
C ARG A 56 4.14 8.95 -6.40
N ALA A 57 3.09 9.57 -5.86
CA ALA A 57 1.72 9.11 -6.05
C ALA A 57 1.35 9.16 -7.55
N LEU A 58 0.92 8.03 -8.09
CA LEU A 58 0.34 7.94 -9.44
C LEU A 58 -1.18 8.04 -9.40
N GLY A 59 -1.82 7.57 -8.32
CA GLY A 59 -3.25 7.73 -8.10
C GLY A 59 -3.88 6.55 -7.36
N ASP A 60 -5.18 6.70 -7.13
CA ASP A 60 -6.01 5.70 -6.46
C ASP A 60 -6.52 4.63 -7.44
N ILE A 61 -6.71 3.43 -6.93
CA ILE A 61 -6.98 2.21 -7.69
C ILE A 61 -8.04 1.38 -6.97
N ASP A 62 -9.16 1.16 -7.65
CA ASP A 62 -10.18 0.20 -7.25
C ASP A 62 -9.82 -1.22 -7.71
N ASP A 63 -9.47 -1.35 -8.98
CA ASP A 63 -9.20 -2.62 -9.63
C ASP A 63 -7.72 -2.75 -9.97
N VAL A 64 -7.05 -3.71 -9.34
CA VAL A 64 -5.69 -4.11 -9.73
C VAL A 64 -5.76 -5.13 -10.85
N PRO A 65 -4.86 -5.08 -11.86
CA PRO A 65 -4.83 -6.08 -12.91
C PRO A 65 -4.65 -7.49 -12.32
N ASP A 66 -5.40 -8.48 -12.82
CA ASP A 66 -5.25 -9.88 -12.40
C ASP A 66 -3.79 -10.37 -12.49
N THR A 67 -3.04 -9.85 -13.46
CA THR A 67 -1.62 -10.15 -13.69
C THR A 67 -0.71 -9.78 -12.52
N TRP A 68 -1.13 -8.86 -11.65
CA TRP A 68 -0.40 -8.51 -10.43
C TRP A 68 -0.51 -9.59 -9.37
N ARG A 69 -1.49 -10.51 -9.46
CA ARG A 69 -1.66 -11.65 -8.54
C ARG A 69 -1.72 -11.22 -7.07
N LEU A 70 -2.24 -10.03 -6.78
CA LEU A 70 -2.41 -9.52 -5.43
C LEU A 70 -3.57 -10.22 -4.75
N SER A 71 -3.29 -11.34 -4.11
CA SER A 71 -4.24 -12.09 -3.31
C SER A 71 -3.71 -12.32 -1.89
N ASP A 72 -4.62 -12.41 -0.94
CA ASP A 72 -4.27 -12.64 0.48
C ASP A 72 -3.67 -14.02 0.73
N ARG A 73 -3.78 -14.94 -0.24
CA ARG A 73 -3.27 -16.32 -0.20
C ARG A 73 -2.94 -16.85 -1.62
N PRO A 74 -1.89 -17.67 -1.78
CA PRO A 74 -0.81 -17.91 -0.82
C PRO A 74 0.02 -16.64 -0.61
N ALA A 75 0.61 -16.51 0.58
CA ALA A 75 1.34 -15.31 1.01
C ALA A 75 2.42 -14.93 -0.02
N HIS A 76 2.38 -13.68 -0.48
CA HIS A 76 3.46 -13.10 -1.25
C HIS A 76 4.78 -13.23 -0.48
N PRO A 77 5.91 -13.38 -1.18
CA PRO A 77 7.21 -13.35 -0.53
C PRO A 77 7.37 -12.08 0.30
N VAL A 78 7.85 -12.19 1.53
CA VAL A 78 8.11 -11.02 2.39
C VAL A 78 9.42 -10.36 1.94
N LEU A 79 9.47 -9.03 1.90
CA LEU A 79 10.73 -8.30 1.68
C LEU A 79 11.76 -8.67 2.74
N ASN A 80 13.04 -8.70 2.35
CA ASN A 80 14.10 -8.82 3.35
C ASN A 80 14.21 -7.53 4.18
N ALA A 81 14.91 -7.59 5.32
CA ALA A 81 14.99 -6.46 6.25
C ALA A 81 15.58 -5.18 5.62
N SER A 82 16.54 -5.30 4.70
CA SER A 82 17.16 -4.16 4.02
C SER A 82 16.21 -3.52 3.02
N GLU A 83 15.54 -4.33 2.19
CA GLU A 83 14.56 -3.86 1.21
C GLU A 83 13.36 -3.22 1.92
N ARG A 84 12.91 -3.82 3.02
CA ARG A 84 11.86 -3.26 3.85
C ARG A 84 12.25 -1.89 4.39
N ALA A 85 13.46 -1.74 4.94
CA ALA A 85 13.94 -0.46 5.44
C ALA A 85 14.04 0.59 4.32
N GLU A 86 14.50 0.20 3.12
CA GLU A 86 14.55 1.07 1.96
C GLU A 86 13.15 1.56 1.54
N VAL A 87 12.19 0.65 1.43
CA VAL A 87 10.80 0.99 1.07
C VAL A 87 10.17 1.88 2.13
N LEU A 88 10.30 1.57 3.42
CA LEU A 88 9.70 2.40 4.47
C LEU A 88 10.38 3.77 4.57
N GLY A 89 11.70 3.85 4.39
CA GLY A 89 12.41 5.13 4.33
C GLY A 89 11.99 5.97 3.13
N LEU A 90 11.79 5.34 1.96
CA LEU A 90 11.28 5.99 0.76
C LEU A 90 9.85 6.54 0.96
N MET A 91 9.03 5.82 1.71
CA MET A 91 7.62 6.15 1.93
C MET A 91 7.35 7.02 3.18
N ALA A 92 8.40 7.49 3.85
CA ALA A 92 8.29 8.34 5.02
C ALA A 92 7.50 9.63 4.71
N GLY A 93 6.57 9.99 5.59
CA GLY A 93 5.65 11.12 5.45
C GLY A 93 4.48 10.88 4.49
N LEU A 94 4.39 9.72 3.82
CA LEU A 94 3.32 9.43 2.84
C LEU A 94 2.17 8.60 3.43
N GLY A 95 2.23 8.23 4.70
CA GLY A 95 1.13 7.52 5.39
C GLY A 95 -0.25 8.21 5.25
N PRO A 96 -0.33 9.56 5.32
CA PRO A 96 -1.59 10.30 5.18
C PRO A 96 -2.19 10.34 3.76
N TYR A 97 -1.42 10.05 2.69
CA TYR A 97 -1.98 9.98 1.34
C TYR A 97 -3.06 8.91 1.24
N GLY A 98 -4.13 9.12 0.47
CA GLY A 98 -5.21 8.13 0.33
C GLY A 98 -6.07 7.99 1.59
N ALA A 99 -5.89 8.84 2.59
CA ALA A 99 -6.94 9.15 3.56
C ALA A 99 -8.00 10.09 2.95
N GLU A 100 -7.60 10.89 1.96
CA GLU A 100 -8.48 11.62 1.06
C GLU A 100 -8.17 11.19 -0.39
N ALA A 101 -9.17 11.23 -1.28
CA ALA A 101 -9.03 10.72 -2.63
C ALA A 101 -8.02 11.56 -3.44
N GLY A 102 -6.91 10.93 -3.83
CA GLY A 102 -5.86 11.53 -4.67
C GLY A 102 -4.98 12.59 -4.00
N THR A 103 -5.18 12.91 -2.72
CA THR A 103 -4.40 13.93 -1.99
C THR A 103 -3.90 13.40 -0.65
N PRO A 104 -2.79 13.97 -0.13
CA PRO A 104 -2.53 13.88 1.30
C PRO A 104 -3.66 14.58 2.05
N CYS A 105 -4.01 14.06 3.22
CA CYS A 105 -4.88 14.76 4.15
C CYS A 105 -4.18 16.03 4.65
N ASP A 106 -4.79 17.19 4.44
CA ASP A 106 -4.22 18.51 4.78
C ASP A 106 -4.83 19.12 6.08
N GLY A 107 -5.31 18.32 7.04
CA GLY A 107 -5.88 18.87 8.28
C GLY A 107 -6.12 17.92 9.47
N ASP A 108 -6.46 18.52 10.62
CA ASP A 108 -6.69 17.86 11.93
C ASP A 108 -8.02 17.07 12.04
N TRP A 109 -8.78 16.96 10.95
CA TRP A 109 -10.19 16.53 11.00
C TRP A 109 -10.43 15.04 10.71
N CYS A 110 -9.48 14.38 10.07
CA CYS A 110 -9.50 12.94 9.87
C CYS A 110 -8.35 12.33 10.66
N THR A 111 -8.29 11.01 10.75
CA THR A 111 -7.33 10.20 11.52
C THR A 111 -5.84 10.38 11.13
N CYS A 112 -5.45 11.52 10.58
CA CYS A 112 -4.18 11.86 9.96
C CYS A 112 -3.03 11.95 10.99
N ASP A 113 -3.31 12.40 12.22
CA ASP A 113 -2.39 12.27 13.36
C ASP A 113 -2.13 10.81 13.76
N MET A 114 -2.99 9.87 13.37
CA MET A 114 -2.79 8.42 13.57
C MET A 114 -2.12 7.74 12.37
N LEU A 115 -1.93 8.43 11.24
CA LEU A 115 -1.29 7.89 10.04
C LEU A 115 0.19 8.29 9.92
N THR A 116 0.88 8.38 11.06
CA THR A 116 2.31 8.71 11.15
C THR A 116 3.20 7.62 10.53
N ASP A 117 4.49 7.91 10.38
CA ASP A 117 5.48 6.90 9.96
C ASP A 117 5.54 5.70 10.91
N GLU A 118 5.30 5.93 12.21
CA GLU A 118 5.22 4.86 13.20
C GLU A 118 4.07 3.92 12.87
N TYR A 119 2.86 4.45 12.67
CA TYR A 119 1.69 3.69 12.24
C TYR A 119 1.91 2.99 10.90
N ALA A 120 2.51 3.68 9.92
CA ALA A 120 2.79 3.10 8.61
C ALA A 120 3.83 1.96 8.66
N ALA A 121 4.72 1.99 9.66
CA ALA A 121 5.71 0.96 9.93
C ALA A 121 5.19 -0.17 10.84
N GLU A 122 4.02 0.00 11.46
CA GLU A 122 3.45 -1.00 12.37
C GLU A 122 3.28 -2.33 11.65
N PRO A 123 3.73 -3.43 12.28
CA PRO A 123 3.53 -4.74 11.72
C PRO A 123 2.03 -5.00 11.62
N ARG A 124 1.61 -5.62 10.51
CA ARG A 124 0.23 -6.06 10.36
C ARG A 124 -0.15 -6.89 11.60
N PRO A 125 -1.29 -6.60 12.26
CA PRO A 125 -1.76 -7.47 13.33
C PRO A 125 -1.94 -8.88 12.77
N ALA A 126 -1.41 -9.89 13.47
CA ALA A 126 -1.66 -11.28 13.12
C ALA A 126 -3.17 -11.44 13.04
N GLY A 127 -3.69 -11.71 11.83
CA GLY A 127 -5.13 -11.80 11.60
C GLY A 127 -5.72 -12.71 12.67
N ASN A 128 -6.66 -12.18 13.46
CA ASN A 128 -7.22 -12.88 14.61
C ASN A 128 -7.60 -14.30 14.16
N THR A 129 -6.86 -15.30 14.65
CA THR A 129 -7.36 -16.67 14.62
C THR A 129 -8.34 -16.70 15.78
N ASP A 130 -9.56 -16.19 15.55
CA ASP A 130 -10.68 -16.50 16.43
C ASP A 130 -10.96 -17.99 16.29
N GLY A 131 -10.17 -18.76 17.04
CA GLY A 131 -10.60 -20.04 17.56
C GLY A 131 -11.73 -19.73 18.53
N ALA A 132 -12.96 -19.81 18.05
CA ALA A 132 -14.10 -20.02 18.92
C ALA A 132 -13.93 -21.37 19.63
N PRO A 133 -13.87 -21.43 20.97
CA PRO A 133 -14.23 -22.65 21.68
C PRO A 133 -15.76 -22.72 21.78
N GLY A 134 -16.27 -23.95 21.68
CA GLY A 134 -17.70 -24.29 21.61
C GLY A 134 -18.43 -24.29 22.94
#